data_AF-A0A9Q0V0D1-F1
#
_entry.id   AF-A0A9Q0V0D1-F1
#
_cell.length_a   1.000
_cell.length_b   1.000
_cell.length_c   1.000
_cell.angle_alpha   90.00
_cell.angle_beta   90.00
_cell.angle_gamma   90.00
#
_symmetry.space_group_name_H-M   'P 1'
#
loop_
_entity.id
_entity.type
_entity.pdbx_description
1 polymer ?
#
loop_
_entity_poly.entity_id
_entity_poly.type
_entity_poly.pdbx_seq_one_letter_code
_entity_poly.pdbx_strand_id
1 'polypeptide(L)'
;MVSLSEPTNSTTYINDVKKTVPAKVLQTALTHKDRLEFLHSDLDTEDSNYTVFLYFFEFNQSIKAGQRVFDIYINNEIKMGKFDIWNYGSPYREAALSVTASRSLNLTLVKVENASDLGPILNAYEILQWIQGTNQQDVEVIMKVRNELVLNNKENELLQTWSGDPCFPPWKGLKCQNISGSLFVITGLNISSRQFQGPIPASITELSYLTGKIPQFPKSSVLTSGSEAQ
;
A
#
# COMPACT_ATOMS: atom_id res chain seq x y z
N MET A 1 28.29 -12.05 -10.42
CA MET A 1 27.59 -12.76 -9.33
C MET A 1 27.04 -11.70 -8.41
N VAL A 2 25.74 -11.75 -8.11
CA VAL A 2 25.12 -10.80 -7.17
C VAL A 2 25.57 -11.16 -5.76
N SER A 3 26.04 -10.18 -5.00
CA SER A 3 26.53 -10.37 -3.63
C SER A 3 25.69 -9.58 -2.64
N LEU A 4 25.36 -10.21 -1.52
CA LEU A 4 24.82 -9.55 -0.34
C LEU A 4 25.96 -8.88 0.42
N SER A 5 25.80 -7.62 0.80
CA SER A 5 26.72 -6.96 1.72
C SER A 5 26.42 -7.39 3.16
N GLU A 6 27.43 -7.85 3.90
CA GLU A 6 27.27 -8.19 5.32
C GLU A 6 27.11 -6.93 6.19
N PRO A 7 26.30 -6.97 7.27
CA PRO A 7 26.15 -5.85 8.18
C PRO A 7 27.41 -5.69 9.06
N THR A 8 28.35 -4.84 8.66
CA THR A 8 29.54 -4.48 9.45
C THR A 8 29.33 -3.18 10.22
N ASN A 9 29.40 -3.15 11.56
CA ASN A 9 29.50 -1.97 12.47
C ASN A 9 28.73 -0.66 12.10
N SER A 10 27.80 -0.74 11.16
CA SER A 10 27.16 0.38 10.44
C SER A 10 25.86 0.79 11.13
N THR A 11 25.39 0.00 12.09
CA THR A 11 24.13 0.21 12.80
C THR A 11 24.09 1.58 13.49
N THR A 12 25.20 2.00 14.12
CA THR A 12 25.31 3.32 14.75
C THR A 12 25.27 4.44 13.71
N TYR A 13 26.02 4.28 12.61
CA TYR A 13 26.07 5.26 11.52
C TYR A 13 24.73 5.43 10.79
N ILE A 14 24.02 4.33 10.52
CA ILE A 14 22.67 4.36 9.94
C ILE A 14 21.73 5.12 10.87
N ASN A 15 21.84 4.94 12.19
CA ASN A 15 20.96 5.58 13.16
C ASN A 15 21.12 7.10 13.18
N ASP A 16 22.34 7.61 12.97
CA ASP A 16 22.67 9.05 12.97
C ASP A 16 22.21 9.78 11.70
N VAL A 17 21.90 9.04 10.62
CA VAL A 17 21.44 9.61 9.36
C VAL A 17 19.91 9.79 9.36
N LYS A 18 19.44 10.96 8.92
CA LYS A 18 18.02 11.26 8.70
C LYS A 18 17.49 10.41 7.54
N LYS A 19 16.51 9.56 7.82
CA LYS A 19 15.94 8.55 6.91
C LYS A 19 14.42 8.44 7.09
N THR A 20 13.71 7.98 6.06
CA THR A 20 12.25 7.77 6.09
C THR A 20 11.86 6.32 6.35
N VAL A 21 12.78 5.37 6.12
CA VAL A 21 12.57 3.93 6.32
C VAL A 21 13.20 3.40 7.61
N PRO A 22 12.74 2.26 8.14
CA PRO A 22 13.35 1.63 9.30
C PRO A 22 14.83 1.31 9.07
N ALA A 23 15.68 1.60 10.07
CA ALA A 23 17.13 1.39 10.00
C ALA A 23 17.51 -0.04 9.55
N LYS A 24 16.73 -1.04 9.97
CA LYS A 24 16.95 -2.46 9.64
C LYS A 24 16.95 -2.72 8.13
N VAL A 25 16.13 -2.01 7.37
CA VAL A 25 16.08 -2.12 5.90
C VAL A 25 17.40 -1.66 5.27
N LEU A 26 18.05 -0.67 5.86
CA LEU A 26 19.30 -0.10 5.36
C LEU A 26 20.56 -0.85 5.82
N GLN A 27 20.43 -1.87 6.67
CA GLN A 27 21.58 -2.65 7.18
C GLN A 27 22.13 -3.66 6.15
N THR A 28 21.37 -3.93 5.09
CA THR A 28 21.74 -4.86 4.02
C THR A 28 21.53 -4.21 2.66
N ALA A 29 22.29 -4.66 1.66
CA ALA A 29 22.02 -4.33 0.26
C ALA A 29 22.44 -5.46 -0.67
N LEU A 30 21.84 -5.45 -1.85
CA LEU A 30 22.34 -6.15 -3.01
C LEU A 30 23.35 -5.28 -3.74
N THR A 31 24.43 -5.92 -4.19
CA THR A 31 25.48 -5.29 -4.97
C THR A 31 25.84 -6.17 -6.16
N HIS A 32 26.28 -5.54 -7.23
CA HIS A 32 26.90 -6.24 -8.36
C HIS A 32 28.00 -5.37 -8.96
N LYS A 33 28.99 -5.98 -9.62
CA LYS A 33 30.09 -5.25 -10.27
C LYS A 33 29.59 -4.29 -11.37
N ASP A 34 28.65 -4.77 -12.19
CA ASP A 34 28.19 -4.05 -13.37
C ASP A 34 26.67 -3.76 -13.35
N ARG A 35 25.81 -4.75 -13.07
CA ARG A 35 24.35 -4.62 -13.19
C ARG A 35 23.57 -5.35 -12.09
N LEU A 36 22.50 -4.72 -11.59
CA LEU A 36 21.43 -5.39 -10.85
C LEU A 36 20.16 -5.37 -11.70
N GLU A 37 19.39 -6.45 -11.70
CA GLU A 37 18.18 -6.59 -12.50
C GLU A 37 17.12 -7.38 -11.72
N PHE A 38 15.90 -6.85 -11.69
CA PHE A 38 14.76 -7.39 -10.98
C PHE A 38 13.55 -7.40 -11.91
N LEU A 39 13.11 -8.61 -12.28
CA LEU A 39 11.92 -8.80 -13.11
C LEU A 39 10.73 -9.19 -12.24
N HIS A 40 9.71 -8.34 -12.22
CA HIS A 40 8.39 -8.62 -11.66
C HIS A 40 7.46 -8.99 -12.81
N SER A 41 6.75 -10.12 -12.69
CA SER A 41 5.87 -10.66 -13.75
C SER A 41 4.43 -10.91 -13.26
N ASP A 42 4.13 -10.40 -12.08
CA ASP A 42 2.89 -10.56 -11.32
C ASP A 42 2.08 -9.25 -11.27
N LEU A 43 2.32 -8.34 -12.23
CA LEU A 43 1.53 -7.12 -12.36
C LEU A 43 0.20 -7.37 -13.06
N ASP A 44 -0.76 -6.49 -12.82
CA ASP A 44 -2.06 -6.49 -13.48
C ASP A 44 -1.94 -6.52 -15.01
N THR A 45 -2.90 -7.19 -15.66
CA THR A 45 -2.89 -7.36 -17.11
C THR A 45 -3.16 -6.08 -17.89
N GLU A 46 -3.84 -5.13 -17.27
CA GLU A 46 -4.15 -3.81 -17.82
C GLU A 46 -3.09 -2.80 -17.41
N ASP A 47 -2.93 -1.75 -18.22
CA ASP A 47 -1.98 -0.68 -17.91
C ASP A 47 -2.38 0.03 -16.62
N SER A 48 -1.48 -0.01 -15.64
CA SER A 48 -1.63 0.66 -14.36
C SER A 48 -0.46 1.61 -14.11
N ASN A 49 -0.75 2.67 -13.37
CA ASN A 49 0.28 3.58 -12.89
C ASN A 49 0.89 3.02 -11.62
N TYR A 50 2.22 3.04 -11.53
CA TYR A 50 2.98 2.63 -10.37
C TYR A 50 3.93 3.74 -9.95
N THR A 51 4.23 3.79 -8.66
CA THR A 51 5.38 4.50 -8.12
C THR A 51 6.38 3.47 -7.61
N VAL A 52 7.59 3.50 -8.17
CA VAL A 52 8.71 2.69 -7.70
C VAL A 52 9.58 3.53 -6.78
N PHE A 53 9.60 3.17 -5.50
CA PHE A 53 10.51 3.75 -4.52
C PHE A 53 11.78 2.91 -4.44
N LEU A 54 12.93 3.57 -4.45
CA LEU A 54 14.25 2.95 -4.31
C LEU A 54 14.96 3.58 -3.12
N TYR A 55 15.51 2.73 -2.26
CA TYR A 55 16.19 3.13 -1.03
C TYR A 55 17.66 2.72 -1.10
N PHE A 56 18.53 3.70 -0.89
CA PHE A 56 19.97 3.54 -1.00
C PHE A 56 20.69 4.01 0.25
N PHE A 57 21.63 3.21 0.73
CA PHE A 57 22.54 3.54 1.80
C PHE A 57 23.95 3.03 1.47
N GLU A 58 24.91 3.94 1.41
CA GLU A 58 26.32 3.59 1.20
C GLU A 58 26.98 3.22 2.53
N PHE A 59 27.24 1.93 2.75
CA PHE A 59 27.88 1.42 3.97
C PHE A 59 29.31 1.92 4.13
N ASN A 60 30.03 2.04 3.01
CA ASN A 60 31.43 2.38 3.03
C ASN A 60 31.59 3.91 3.06
N GLN A 61 31.89 4.43 4.26
CA GLN A 61 32.07 5.86 4.50
C GLN A 61 33.26 6.49 3.74
N SER A 62 34.18 5.66 3.24
CA SER A 62 35.28 6.12 2.38
C SER A 62 34.81 6.49 0.98
N ILE A 63 33.64 6.00 0.54
CA ILE A 63 33.05 6.36 -0.74
C ILE A 63 32.57 7.81 -0.71
N LYS A 64 32.92 8.55 -1.77
CA LYS A 64 32.55 9.94 -1.99
C LYS A 64 31.81 10.09 -3.33
N ALA A 65 31.26 11.28 -3.54
CA ALA A 65 30.60 11.63 -4.79
C ALA A 65 31.52 11.34 -6.00
N GLY A 66 30.94 10.77 -7.05
CA GLY A 66 31.61 10.34 -8.28
C GLY A 66 32.18 8.93 -8.27
N GLN A 67 32.34 8.28 -7.11
CA GLN A 67 32.98 6.95 -7.08
C GLN A 67 32.01 5.81 -7.44
N ARG A 68 30.76 5.91 -7.00
CA ARG A 68 29.68 4.99 -7.38
C ARG A 68 28.60 5.75 -8.15
N VAL A 69 28.58 5.54 -9.47
CA VAL A 69 27.64 6.18 -10.39
C VAL A 69 27.02 5.12 -11.28
N PHE A 70 25.70 5.05 -11.27
CA PHE A 70 24.93 4.09 -12.06
C PHE A 70 23.67 4.73 -12.62
N ASP A 71 23.17 4.20 -13.73
CA ASP A 71 21.90 4.57 -14.33
C ASP A 71 20.79 3.66 -13.78
N ILE A 72 19.60 4.22 -13.61
CA ILE A 72 18.41 3.50 -13.15
C ILE A 72 17.40 3.45 -14.30
N TYR A 73 17.03 2.23 -14.66
CA TYR A 73 16.10 1.92 -15.72
C TYR A 73 14.84 1.25 -15.16
N ILE A 74 13.71 1.60 -15.75
CA ILE A 74 12.48 0.82 -15.62
C ILE A 74 12.02 0.45 -17.03
N ASN A 75 11.77 -0.83 -17.28
CA ASN A 75 11.33 -1.35 -18.59
C ASN A 75 12.27 -0.92 -19.74
N ASN A 76 13.58 -0.98 -19.50
CA ASN A 76 14.65 -0.55 -20.40
C ASN A 76 14.68 0.95 -20.74
N GLU A 77 13.84 1.77 -20.09
CA GLU A 77 13.90 3.23 -20.21
C GLU A 77 14.69 3.82 -19.06
N ILE A 78 15.63 4.73 -19.37
CA ILE A 78 16.37 5.45 -18.34
C ILE A 78 15.43 6.41 -17.60
N LYS A 79 15.28 6.19 -16.29
CA LYS A 79 14.46 7.06 -15.42
C LYS A 79 15.32 8.03 -14.62
N MET A 80 16.52 7.62 -14.23
CA MET A 80 17.53 8.50 -13.64
C MET A 80 18.91 8.13 -14.17
N GLY A 81 19.56 9.07 -14.86
CA GLY A 81 20.93 8.90 -15.32
C GLY A 81 21.96 9.45 -14.33
N LYS A 82 23.14 8.85 -14.31
CA LYS A 82 24.29 9.22 -13.47
C LYS A 82 23.89 9.37 -12.00
N PHE A 83 23.12 8.41 -11.50
CA PHE A 83 22.69 8.41 -10.11
C PHE A 83 23.88 8.13 -9.20
N ASP A 84 24.07 9.03 -8.24
CA ASP A 84 25.10 8.97 -7.21
C ASP A 84 24.45 9.31 -5.86
N ILE A 85 24.63 8.42 -4.89
CA ILE A 85 24.07 8.55 -3.54
C ILE A 85 24.68 9.76 -2.83
N TRP A 86 26.00 9.94 -2.95
CA TRP A 86 26.80 10.91 -2.20
C TRP A 86 26.81 12.32 -2.80
N ASN A 87 26.26 12.52 -3.99
CA ASN A 87 26.28 13.81 -4.69
C ASN A 87 25.67 14.98 -3.89
N TYR A 88 24.84 14.68 -2.88
CA TYR A 88 24.22 15.66 -1.98
C TYR A 88 24.77 15.61 -0.53
N GLY A 89 25.95 15.03 -0.33
CA GLY A 89 26.64 15.01 0.97
C GLY A 89 26.03 14.07 2.01
N SER A 90 25.16 13.16 1.59
CA SER A 90 24.52 12.16 2.45
C SER A 90 24.86 10.75 1.96
N PRO A 91 25.13 9.78 2.85
CA PRO A 91 25.25 8.36 2.49
C PRO A 91 23.89 7.71 2.18
N TYR A 92 22.78 8.43 2.41
CA TYR A 92 21.43 7.96 2.22
C TYR A 92 20.72 8.79 1.14
N ARG A 93 20.07 8.09 0.21
CA ARG A 93 19.28 8.71 -0.86
C ARG A 93 18.06 7.86 -1.20
N GLU A 94 17.00 8.53 -1.60
CA GLU A 94 15.76 7.93 -2.08
C GLU A 94 15.50 8.38 -3.52
N ALA A 95 14.86 7.52 -4.30
CA ALA A 95 14.29 7.87 -5.59
C ALA A 95 12.84 7.37 -5.66
N ALA A 96 11.94 8.22 -6.16
CA ALA A 96 10.56 7.86 -6.46
C ALA A 96 10.34 8.04 -7.97
N LEU A 97 9.97 6.96 -8.66
CA LEU A 97 9.87 6.91 -10.11
C LEU A 97 8.45 6.51 -10.51
N SER A 98 7.76 7.39 -11.22
CA SER A 98 6.44 7.08 -11.79
C SER A 98 6.59 6.31 -13.10
N VAL A 99 5.83 5.23 -13.25
CA VAL A 99 5.83 4.40 -14.46
C VAL A 99 4.44 3.86 -14.73
N THR A 100 4.08 3.73 -16.01
CA THR A 100 2.92 2.95 -16.44
C THR A 100 3.42 1.60 -16.93
N ALA A 101 2.85 0.52 -16.42
CA ALA A 101 3.23 -0.85 -16.79
C ALA A 101 2.01 -1.78 -16.76
N SER A 102 2.10 -2.86 -17.53
CA SER A 102 1.17 -3.98 -17.50
C SER A 102 1.94 -5.29 -17.58
N ARG A 103 1.44 -6.33 -16.91
CA ARG A 103 1.97 -7.71 -16.84
C ARG A 103 3.33 -7.86 -16.15
N SER A 104 4.28 -6.99 -16.45
CA SER A 104 5.63 -7.05 -15.91
C SER A 104 6.27 -5.68 -15.74
N LEU A 105 7.20 -5.59 -14.79
CA LEU A 105 8.07 -4.44 -14.59
C LEU A 105 9.50 -4.93 -14.35
N ASN A 106 10.43 -4.41 -15.14
CA ASN A 106 11.86 -4.68 -14.99
C ASN A 106 12.57 -3.46 -14.42
N LEU A 107 13.06 -3.57 -13.18
CA LEU A 107 13.94 -2.60 -12.55
C LEU A 107 15.39 -3.01 -12.82
N THR A 108 16.15 -2.17 -13.49
CA THR A 108 17.57 -2.43 -13.79
C THR A 108 18.44 -1.26 -13.36
N LEU A 109 19.53 -1.55 -12.65
CA LEU A 109 20.55 -0.57 -12.28
C LEU A 109 21.85 -0.96 -12.99
N VAL A 110 22.48 -0.03 -13.72
CA VAL A 110 23.67 -0.31 -14.53
C VAL A 110 24.78 0.68 -14.20
N LYS A 111 25.96 0.17 -13.87
CA LYS A 111 27.16 0.97 -13.68
C LYS A 111 27.41 1.86 -14.90
N VAL A 112 27.71 3.15 -14.69
CA VAL A 112 28.13 4.03 -15.79
C VAL A 112 29.58 3.72 -16.14
N GLU A 113 29.80 3.18 -17.34
CA GLU A 113 31.14 2.87 -17.84
C GLU A 113 32.03 4.12 -17.90
N ASN A 114 33.31 3.96 -17.58
CA ASN A 114 34.34 5.01 -17.59
C ASN A 114 34.10 6.21 -16.65
N ALA A 115 32.99 6.24 -15.90
CA ALA A 115 32.69 7.29 -14.93
C ALA A 115 32.60 6.79 -13.48
N SER A 116 32.58 5.47 -13.27
CA SER A 116 32.47 4.89 -11.93
C SER A 116 33.44 3.74 -11.72
N ASP A 117 33.97 3.63 -10.50
CA ASP A 117 34.82 2.51 -10.09
C ASP A 117 33.97 1.33 -9.58
N LEU A 118 32.82 1.63 -8.99
CA LEU A 118 31.97 0.68 -8.29
C LEU A 118 30.64 0.45 -9.01
N GLY A 119 30.12 -0.77 -8.96
CA GLY A 119 28.80 -1.08 -9.54
C GLY A 119 27.62 -0.58 -8.71
N PRO A 120 26.38 -0.90 -9.10
CA PRO A 120 25.21 -0.48 -8.37
C PRO A 120 25.08 -1.16 -6.99
N ILE A 121 24.39 -0.45 -6.09
CA ILE A 121 23.96 -0.94 -4.76
C ILE A 121 22.48 -0.62 -4.60
N LEU A 122 21.72 -1.50 -3.96
CA LEU A 122 20.30 -1.28 -3.66
C LEU A 122 19.95 -1.94 -2.32
N ASN A 123 19.45 -1.17 -1.37
CA ASN A 123 19.08 -1.68 -0.04
C ASN A 123 17.68 -2.27 -0.05
N ALA A 124 16.73 -1.53 -0.63
CA ALA A 124 15.36 -1.96 -0.78
C ALA A 124 14.66 -1.18 -1.90
N TYR A 125 13.51 -1.69 -2.31
CA TYR A 125 12.59 -0.99 -3.18
C TYR A 125 11.16 -1.40 -2.90
N GLU A 126 10.23 -0.50 -3.20
CA GLU A 126 8.79 -0.74 -3.16
C GLU A 126 8.20 -0.43 -4.54
N ILE A 127 7.22 -1.22 -4.98
CA ILE A 127 6.45 -0.96 -6.19
C ILE A 127 5.01 -0.81 -5.74
N LEU A 128 4.50 0.42 -5.78
CA LEU A 128 3.15 0.74 -5.34
C LEU A 128 2.28 1.04 -6.54
N GLN A 129 1.25 0.25 -6.76
CA GLN A 129 0.23 0.55 -7.75
C GLN A 129 -0.62 1.73 -7.27
N TRP A 130 -0.83 2.71 -8.15
CA TRP A 130 -1.81 3.75 -7.95
C TRP A 130 -3.19 3.19 -8.21
N ILE A 131 -3.91 2.93 -7.13
CA ILE A 131 -5.30 2.49 -7.17
C ILE A 131 -6.15 3.64 -6.65
N GLN A 132 -7.18 4.01 -7.41
CA GLN A 132 -8.20 4.90 -6.88
C GLN A 132 -9.04 4.10 -5.89
N GLY A 133 -9.08 4.56 -4.64
CA GLY A 133 -9.81 3.88 -3.57
C GLY A 133 -11.33 3.89 -3.76
N THR A 134 -12.04 3.46 -2.73
CA THR A 134 -13.49 3.57 -2.68
C THR A 134 -13.92 5.03 -2.87
N ASN A 135 -15.05 5.25 -3.57
CA ASN A 135 -15.66 6.55 -3.71
C ASN A 135 -15.77 7.25 -2.35
N GLN A 136 -15.27 8.49 -2.28
CA GLN A 136 -15.14 9.20 -1.01
C GLN A 136 -16.49 9.37 -0.27
N GLN A 137 -17.59 9.57 -0.99
CA GLN A 137 -18.93 9.63 -0.39
C GLN A 137 -19.30 8.29 0.25
N ASP A 138 -19.04 7.18 -0.44
CA ASP A 138 -19.29 5.84 0.10
C ASP A 138 -18.42 5.55 1.33
N VAL A 139 -17.15 6.01 1.33
CA VAL A 139 -16.26 5.91 2.51
C VAL A 139 -16.86 6.65 3.71
N GLU A 140 -17.26 7.90 3.51
CA GLU A 140 -17.83 8.74 4.58
C GLU A 140 -19.13 8.13 5.13
N VAL A 141 -20.02 7.68 4.25
CA VAL A 141 -21.29 7.08 4.63
C VAL A 141 -21.08 5.74 5.33
N ILE A 142 -20.24 4.83 4.79
CA ILE A 142 -20.04 3.51 5.43
C ILE A 142 -19.30 3.61 6.76
N MET A 143 -18.41 4.59 6.92
CA MET A 143 -17.77 4.88 8.21
C MET A 143 -18.78 5.39 9.23
N LYS A 144 -19.73 6.23 8.82
CA LYS A 144 -20.85 6.67 9.65
C LYS A 144 -21.73 5.47 10.08
N VAL A 145 -22.11 4.61 9.13
CA VAL A 145 -22.85 3.36 9.40
C VAL A 145 -22.10 2.47 10.39
N ARG A 146 -20.79 2.27 10.18
CA ARG A 146 -19.92 1.50 11.08
C ARG A 146 -19.95 2.07 12.50
N ASN A 147 -19.76 3.37 12.64
CA ASN A 147 -19.71 4.03 13.94
C ASN A 147 -21.04 3.92 14.68
N GLU A 148 -22.17 4.10 13.98
CA GLU A 148 -23.51 3.90 14.56
C GLU A 148 -23.75 2.45 15.01
N LEU A 149 -23.32 1.46 14.21
CA LEU A 149 -23.42 0.04 14.59
C LEU A 149 -22.54 -0.31 15.79
N VAL A 150 -21.30 0.18 15.84
CA VAL A 150 -20.33 -0.11 16.92
C VAL A 150 -20.88 0.30 18.30
N LEU A 151 -21.69 1.35 18.39
CA LEU A 151 -22.24 1.84 19.67
C LEU A 151 -22.95 0.74 20.48
N ASN A 152 -23.74 -0.10 19.80
CA ASN A 152 -24.51 -1.19 20.42
C ASN A 152 -23.89 -2.57 20.19
N ASN A 153 -22.76 -2.66 19.48
CA ASN A 153 -22.22 -3.92 18.95
C ASN A 153 -20.68 -4.01 19.00
N LYS A 154 -20.04 -3.49 20.07
CA LYS A 154 -18.57 -3.43 20.19
C LYS A 154 -17.85 -4.78 20.01
N GLU A 155 -18.46 -5.85 20.53
CA GLU A 155 -17.94 -7.21 20.45
C GLU A 155 -18.31 -7.95 19.15
N ASN A 156 -18.93 -7.27 18.18
CA ASN A 156 -19.32 -7.90 16.92
C ASN A 156 -18.09 -8.16 16.03
N GLU A 157 -17.81 -9.44 15.78
CA GLU A 157 -16.67 -9.89 14.98
C GLU A 157 -16.63 -9.29 13.57
N LEU A 158 -17.79 -9.01 12.96
CA LEU A 158 -17.84 -8.41 11.62
C LEU A 158 -17.28 -6.98 11.66
N LEU A 159 -17.75 -6.15 12.60
CA LEU A 159 -17.31 -4.76 12.72
C LEU A 159 -15.82 -4.64 13.07
N GLN A 160 -15.28 -5.61 13.81
CA GLN A 160 -13.85 -5.67 14.11
C GLN A 160 -13.00 -5.94 12.85
N THR A 161 -13.57 -6.57 11.82
CA THR A 161 -12.88 -6.79 10.53
C THR A 161 -12.92 -5.58 9.60
N TRP A 162 -13.73 -4.56 9.91
CA TRP A 162 -13.86 -3.36 9.08
C TRP A 162 -12.76 -2.36 9.42
N SER A 163 -11.77 -2.25 8.55
CA SER A 163 -10.63 -1.32 8.66
C SER A 163 -10.03 -1.00 7.28
N GLY A 164 -9.41 0.18 7.13
CA GLY A 164 -8.80 0.58 5.87
C GLY A 164 -9.83 1.03 4.82
N ASP A 165 -9.51 0.83 3.54
CA ASP A 165 -10.40 1.14 2.42
C ASP A 165 -11.55 0.11 2.33
N PRO A 166 -12.83 0.54 2.28
CA PRO A 166 -13.98 -0.38 2.27
C PRO A 166 -14.04 -1.38 1.13
N CYS A 167 -13.37 -1.12 0.00
CA CYS A 167 -13.38 -1.97 -1.20
C CYS A 167 -12.02 -2.60 -1.53
N PHE A 168 -10.97 -2.38 -0.73
CA PHE A 168 -9.61 -2.86 -1.02
C PHE A 168 -8.88 -3.50 0.17
N PRO A 169 -9.00 -4.84 0.33
CA PRO A 169 -10.05 -5.68 -0.24
C PRO A 169 -11.41 -5.34 0.41
N PRO A 170 -12.56 -5.72 -0.21
CA PRO A 170 -13.85 -5.39 0.34
C PRO A 170 -14.03 -5.86 1.78
N TRP A 171 -14.49 -4.96 2.65
CA TRP A 171 -14.83 -5.36 4.01
C TRP A 171 -15.84 -6.51 4.00
N LYS A 172 -15.73 -7.41 4.97
CA LYS A 172 -16.67 -8.53 5.07
C LYS A 172 -18.11 -8.02 5.15
N GLY A 173 -18.97 -8.54 4.27
CA GLY A 173 -20.36 -8.12 4.16
C GLY A 173 -20.60 -7.00 3.14
N LEU A 174 -19.57 -6.33 2.64
CA LEU A 174 -19.70 -5.41 1.52
C LEU A 174 -19.55 -6.13 0.17
N LYS A 175 -20.26 -5.61 -0.83
CA LYS A 175 -19.99 -5.87 -2.25
C LYS A 175 -19.60 -4.56 -2.90
N CYS A 176 -18.52 -4.58 -3.64
CA CYS A 176 -18.02 -3.42 -4.37
C CYS A 176 -18.01 -3.70 -5.87
N GLN A 177 -18.25 -2.66 -6.66
CA GLN A 177 -18.09 -2.70 -8.11
C GLN A 177 -17.26 -1.53 -8.59
N ASN A 178 -16.46 -1.77 -9.62
CA ASN A 178 -15.73 -0.74 -10.34
C ASN A 178 -16.65 -0.17 -11.44
N ILE A 179 -16.98 1.11 -11.36
CA ILE A 179 -17.94 1.77 -12.28
C ILE A 179 -17.28 2.64 -13.35
N SER A 180 -15.97 2.93 -13.24
CA SER A 180 -15.29 3.82 -14.19
C SER A 180 -13.81 3.48 -14.38
N GLY A 181 -13.47 2.19 -14.49
CA GLY A 181 -12.10 1.69 -14.65
C GLY A 181 -11.26 1.75 -13.38
N SER A 182 -11.47 2.74 -12.52
CA SER A 182 -10.71 2.90 -11.27
C SER A 182 -11.57 3.26 -10.04
N LEU A 183 -12.80 3.74 -10.21
CA LEU A 183 -13.65 4.15 -9.08
C LEU A 183 -14.47 2.97 -8.56
N PHE A 184 -14.25 2.59 -7.31
CA PHE A 184 -15.02 1.55 -6.64
C PHE A 184 -16.16 2.14 -5.82
N VAL A 185 -17.35 1.56 -5.93
CA VAL A 185 -18.55 1.96 -5.17
C VAL A 185 -19.15 0.77 -4.44
N ILE A 186 -19.80 1.03 -3.31
CA ILE A 186 -20.46 0.02 -2.48
C ILE A 186 -21.84 -0.26 -3.10
N THR A 187 -21.99 -1.48 -3.62
CA THR A 187 -23.22 -1.94 -4.29
C THR A 187 -24.03 -2.93 -3.46
N GLY A 188 -23.49 -3.41 -2.35
CA GLY A 188 -24.18 -4.31 -1.45
C GLY A 188 -23.67 -4.23 -0.03
N LEU A 189 -24.58 -4.36 0.94
CA LEU A 189 -24.30 -4.42 2.37
C LEU A 189 -25.11 -5.57 2.97
N ASN A 190 -24.41 -6.55 3.54
CA ASN A 190 -25.03 -7.71 4.19
C ASN A 190 -24.66 -7.76 5.68
N ILE A 191 -25.64 -7.41 6.52
CA ILE A 191 -25.58 -7.45 7.98
C ILE A 191 -26.64 -8.39 8.59
N SER A 192 -27.40 -9.13 7.78
CA SER A 192 -28.67 -9.76 8.18
C SER A 192 -28.56 -10.99 9.09
N SER A 193 -27.37 -11.54 9.32
CA SER A 193 -27.16 -12.83 10.00
C SER A 193 -26.26 -12.75 11.25
N ARG A 194 -26.07 -11.56 11.82
CA ARG A 194 -24.98 -11.30 12.76
C ARG A 194 -25.39 -10.69 14.11
N GLN A 195 -26.65 -10.90 14.53
CA GLN A 195 -27.18 -10.49 15.84
C GLN A 195 -26.90 -9.01 16.19
N PHE A 196 -26.99 -8.11 15.21
CA PHE A 196 -26.84 -6.69 15.47
C PHE A 196 -27.98 -6.20 16.39
N GLN A 197 -27.60 -5.47 17.42
CA GLN A 197 -28.47 -4.81 18.39
C GLN A 197 -28.60 -3.33 18.05
N GLY A 198 -29.72 -2.73 18.47
CA GLY A 198 -30.01 -1.32 18.23
C GLY A 198 -30.67 -1.06 16.87
N PRO A 199 -30.93 0.23 16.54
CA PRO A 199 -31.56 0.61 15.30
C PRO A 199 -30.62 0.40 14.11
N ILE A 200 -31.21 0.25 12.93
CA ILE A 200 -30.46 0.23 11.68
C ILE A 200 -30.08 1.67 11.35
N PRO A 201 -28.79 1.95 11.06
CA PRO A 201 -28.34 3.28 10.67
C PRO A 201 -29.13 3.81 9.47
N ALA A 202 -29.80 4.95 9.66
CA ALA A 202 -30.52 5.60 8.57
C ALA A 202 -29.55 6.05 7.45
N SER A 203 -28.30 6.32 7.81
CA SER A 203 -27.21 6.67 6.90
C SER A 203 -26.95 5.65 5.80
N ILE A 204 -27.39 4.39 5.93
CA ILE A 204 -27.29 3.38 4.86
C ILE A 204 -27.97 3.86 3.57
N THR A 205 -29.02 4.67 3.66
CA THR A 205 -29.73 5.19 2.48
C THR A 205 -28.94 6.26 1.70
N GLU A 206 -27.85 6.78 2.29
CA GLU A 206 -26.96 7.75 1.65
C GLU A 206 -25.96 7.06 0.69
N LEU A 207 -25.86 5.72 0.69
CA LEU A 207 -25.08 4.93 -0.27
C LEU A 207 -25.79 4.88 -1.64
N SER A 208 -25.34 5.72 -2.57
CA SER A 208 -26.04 5.99 -3.84
C SER A 208 -26.10 4.79 -4.79
N TYR A 209 -25.15 3.86 -4.68
CA TYR A 209 -25.03 2.69 -5.56
C TYR A 209 -25.52 1.40 -4.89
N LEU A 210 -26.07 1.46 -3.69
CA LEU A 210 -26.51 0.29 -2.95
C LEU A 210 -27.68 -0.40 -3.67
N THR A 211 -27.43 -1.61 -4.19
CA THR A 211 -28.44 -2.42 -4.87
C THR A 211 -28.97 -3.50 -3.93
N GLY A 212 -30.19 -3.30 -3.45
CA GLY A 212 -30.85 -4.27 -2.58
C GLY A 212 -32.12 -3.69 -1.95
N LYS A 213 -33.10 -4.56 -1.67
CA LYS A 213 -34.23 -4.17 -0.83
C LYS A 213 -33.70 -4.07 0.60
N ILE A 214 -33.67 -2.88 1.18
CA ILE A 214 -33.53 -2.75 2.65
C ILE A 214 -34.73 -3.51 3.23
N PRO A 215 -34.54 -4.63 3.95
CA PRO A 215 -35.67 -5.32 4.54
C PRO A 215 -36.35 -4.35 5.52
N GLN A 216 -37.61 -4.02 5.27
CA GLN A 216 -38.44 -3.38 6.29
C GLN A 216 -38.56 -4.35 7.46
N PHE A 217 -38.02 -3.97 8.61
CA PHE A 217 -38.18 -4.78 9.82
C PHE A 217 -39.61 -4.64 10.34
N PRO A 218 -40.17 -5.71 10.91
CA PRO A 218 -41.49 -5.65 11.54
C PRO A 218 -41.47 -4.59 12.64
N LYS A 219 -42.50 -3.76 12.70
CA LYS A 219 -42.73 -2.83 13.81
C LYS A 219 -42.76 -3.66 15.09
N SER A 220 -41.78 -3.44 15.96
CA SER A 220 -41.67 -3.89 17.36
C SER A 220 -42.51 -5.11 17.75
N SER A 221 -41.84 -6.20 18.12
CA SER A 221 -42.42 -7.31 18.87
C SER A 221 -43.40 -6.78 19.92
N VAL A 222 -44.66 -7.18 19.80
CA VAL A 222 -45.71 -6.90 20.78
C VAL A 222 -45.28 -7.52 22.10
N LEU A 223 -44.87 -6.70 23.06
CA LEU A 223 -44.75 -7.11 24.45
C LEU A 223 -46.16 -7.41 24.96
N THR A 224 -46.52 -8.68 25.08
CA THR A 224 -47.67 -9.10 25.89
C THR A 224 -47.20 -9.19 27.34
N SER A 225 -47.66 -8.28 28.19
CA SER A 225 -47.51 -8.39 29.64
C SER A 225 -48.47 -9.46 30.15
N GLY A 226 -47.93 -10.61 30.58
CA GLY A 226 -48.65 -11.58 31.39
C GLY A 226 -48.58 -11.16 32.85
N SER A 227 -49.68 -10.66 33.40
CA SER A 227 -49.89 -10.61 34.85
C SER A 227 -50.52 -11.94 35.26
N GLU A 228 -49.74 -12.81 35.90
CA GLU A 228 -50.30 -13.93 36.66
C GLU A 228 -50.73 -13.42 38.04
N ALA A 229 -52.03 -13.48 38.28
CA ALA A 229 -52.63 -13.43 39.61
C ALA A 229 -53.62 -14.59 39.72
N GLN A 230 -53.19 -15.66 40.38
CA GLN A 230 -54.01 -16.49 41.26
C GLN A 230 -53.12 -17.31 42.19
#